data_AF-A0A1Y0G7D1-F1
#
_entry.id   AF-A0A1Y0G7D1-F1
#
_cell.length_a   1.000
_cell.length_b   1.000
_cell.length_c   1.000
_cell.angle_alpha   90.00
_cell.angle_beta   90.00
_cell.angle_gamma   90.00
#
_symmetry.space_group_name_H-M   'P 1'
#
loop_
_entity.id
_entity.type
_entity.pdbx_description
1 polymer ?
#
loop_
_entity_poly.entity_id
_entity_poly.type
_entity_poly.pdbx_seq_one_letter_code
_entity_poly.pdbx_strand_id
1 'polypeptide(L)'
;MVRNTIMHTTAQRQLNGSEDDLDGFISAGMDGELDDKALNQLIQRYKQDAHCQSQWETYHMIGDILRQTPFTTSNLVARVNHLLTDEPTVLAPQHKRSVTKYAMPMAASLAAVMLVAWSALNLPTASSVPAPALAAAQMQQDKIDQVQLADFIAAHRDYSPGASSPFVNAAYQVTTERSR
;
A
#
# COMPACT_ATOMS: atom_id res chain seq x y z
N MET A 1 1.82 60.57 13.85
CA MET A 1 1.70 59.27 14.55
C MET A 1 0.91 58.31 13.66
N VAL A 2 1.57 57.61 12.73
CA VAL A 2 0.92 56.60 11.85
C VAL A 2 1.91 55.47 11.61
N ARG A 3 2.10 54.60 12.60
CA ARG A 3 2.88 53.34 12.46
C ARG A 3 2.39 52.32 13.48
N ASN A 4 1.20 51.73 13.29
CA ASN A 4 0.90 50.45 13.94
C ASN A 4 -0.26 49.64 13.32
N THR A 5 -0.30 49.48 11.99
CA THR A 5 -1.39 48.72 11.33
C THR A 5 -0.89 47.54 10.49
N ILE A 6 0.40 47.49 10.13
CA ILE A 6 0.93 46.45 9.22
C ILE A 6 1.25 45.14 9.96
N MET A 7 1.51 45.16 11.28
CA MET A 7 1.84 43.94 12.03
C MET A 7 0.63 43.00 12.24
N HIS A 8 -0.59 43.55 12.39
CA HIS A 8 -1.80 42.74 12.61
C HIS A 8 -2.23 41.97 11.35
N THR A 9 -2.04 42.54 10.16
CA THR A 9 -2.51 41.91 8.91
C THR A 9 -1.69 40.69 8.52
N THR A 10 -0.41 40.63 8.88
CA THR A 10 0.49 39.53 8.52
C THR A 10 0.22 38.29 9.36
N ALA A 11 -0.02 38.47 10.66
CA ALA A 11 -0.38 37.37 11.56
C ALA A 11 -1.75 36.76 11.20
N GLN A 12 -2.74 37.59 10.89
CA GLN A 12 -4.06 37.10 10.46
C GLN A 12 -3.99 36.33 9.12
N ARG A 13 -3.17 36.79 8.17
CA ARG A 13 -3.00 36.08 6.89
C ARG A 13 -2.38 34.68 7.06
N GLN A 14 -1.45 34.52 7.99
CA GLN A 14 -0.83 33.22 8.26
C GLN A 14 -1.79 32.25 8.96
N LEU A 15 -2.64 32.76 9.85
CA LEU A 15 -3.69 31.96 10.49
C LEU A 15 -4.73 31.50 9.46
N ASN A 16 -5.25 32.42 8.64
CA ASN A 16 -6.20 32.07 7.58
C ASN A 16 -5.63 31.06 6.57
N GLY A 17 -4.37 31.19 6.16
CA GLY A 17 -3.76 30.22 5.25
C GLY A 17 -3.64 28.81 5.86
N SER A 18 -3.49 28.73 7.18
CA SER A 18 -3.43 27.45 7.89
C SER A 18 -4.82 26.81 8.05
N GLU A 19 -5.86 27.64 8.17
CA GLU A 19 -7.27 27.24 8.21
C GLU A 19 -7.74 26.78 6.81
N ASP A 20 -7.45 27.56 5.76
CA ASP A 20 -7.76 27.20 4.37
C ASP A 20 -7.14 25.85 3.97
N ASP A 21 -5.89 25.60 4.37
CA ASP A 21 -5.21 24.32 4.16
C ASP A 21 -5.89 23.16 4.92
N LEU A 22 -6.40 23.42 6.13
CA LEU A 22 -7.09 22.41 6.93
C LEU A 22 -8.47 22.09 6.35
N ASP A 23 -9.20 23.10 5.90
CA ASP A 23 -10.54 22.95 5.31
C ASP A 23 -10.47 22.14 4.02
N GLY A 24 -9.50 22.45 3.15
CA GLY A 24 -9.22 21.67 1.95
C GLY A 24 -8.82 20.23 2.27
N PHE A 25 -8.00 20.04 3.30
CA PHE A 25 -7.58 18.70 3.74
C PHE A 25 -8.73 17.85 4.29
N ILE A 26 -9.63 18.47 5.05
CA ILE A 26 -10.86 17.85 5.56
C ILE A 26 -11.80 17.47 4.40
N SER A 27 -12.00 18.37 3.43
CA SER A 27 -12.82 18.12 2.23
C SER A 27 -12.28 16.96 1.39
N ALA A 28 -10.97 16.98 1.06
CA ALA A 28 -10.33 15.91 0.30
C ALA A 28 -10.46 14.54 1.02
N GLY A 29 -10.41 14.55 2.36
CA GLY A 29 -10.65 13.37 3.17
C GLY A 29 -12.09 12.84 3.09
N MET A 30 -13.08 13.72 2.99
CA MET A 30 -14.49 13.34 2.80
C MET A 30 -14.77 12.78 1.41
N ASP A 31 -14.16 13.37 0.38
CA ASP A 31 -14.34 12.94 -1.01
C ASP A 31 -13.54 11.68 -1.36
N GLY A 32 -12.69 11.20 -0.44
CA GLY A 32 -11.87 10.00 -0.64
C GLY A 32 -10.65 10.22 -1.54
N GLU A 33 -10.22 11.47 -1.69
CA GLU A 33 -9.08 11.86 -2.54
C GLU A 33 -7.72 11.75 -1.83
N LEU A 34 -7.73 11.50 -0.51
CA LEU A 34 -6.51 11.32 0.28
C LEU A 34 -5.90 9.92 0.11
N ASP A 35 -4.57 9.86 0.07
CA ASP A 35 -3.84 8.60 0.17
C ASP A 35 -3.88 8.03 1.61
N ASP A 36 -3.49 6.75 1.78
CA ASP A 36 -3.54 6.08 3.08
C ASP A 36 -2.78 6.84 4.17
N LYS A 37 -1.67 7.49 3.82
CA LYS A 37 -0.82 8.20 4.78
C LYS A 37 -1.49 9.50 5.22
N ALA A 38 -2.00 10.28 4.29
CA ALA A 38 -2.72 11.52 4.55
C ALA A 38 -4.03 11.25 5.31
N LEU A 39 -4.77 10.20 4.94
CA LEU A 39 -5.97 9.80 5.66
C LEU A 39 -5.65 9.45 7.14
N ASN A 40 -4.57 8.71 7.39
CA ASN A 40 -4.13 8.43 8.76
C ASN A 40 -3.76 9.70 9.54
N GLN A 41 -3.15 10.69 8.88
CA GLN A 41 -2.86 11.99 9.50
C GLN A 41 -4.13 12.77 9.82
N LEU A 42 -5.11 12.76 8.91
CA LEU A 42 -6.42 13.37 9.13
C LEU A 42 -7.12 12.73 10.35
N ILE A 43 -7.13 11.40 10.44
CA ILE A 43 -7.72 10.67 11.58
C ILE A 43 -7.01 11.02 12.89
N GLN A 44 -5.67 11.11 12.89
CA GLN A 44 -4.91 11.52 14.07
C GLN A 44 -5.27 12.93 14.51
N ARG A 45 -5.39 13.86 13.57
CA ARG A 45 -5.75 15.25 13.85
C ARG A 45 -7.21 15.37 14.32
N TYR A 46 -8.13 14.66 13.69
CA TYR A 46 -9.52 14.55 14.10
C TYR A 46 -9.65 14.10 15.57
N LYS A 47 -8.81 13.17 16.04
CA LYS A 47 -8.83 12.72 17.44
C LYS A 47 -8.39 13.78 18.46
N GLN A 48 -7.59 14.77 18.04
CA GLN A 48 -6.96 15.75 18.93
C GLN A 48 -7.62 17.12 18.87
N ASP A 49 -8.25 17.46 17.75
CA ASP A 49 -8.72 18.80 17.44
C ASP A 49 -10.25 18.85 17.35
N ALA A 50 -10.88 19.50 18.32
CA ALA A 50 -12.34 19.68 18.37
C ALA A 50 -12.87 20.56 17.22
N HIS A 51 -12.06 21.49 16.70
CA HIS A 51 -12.46 22.31 15.56
C HIS A 51 -12.56 21.46 14.29
N CYS A 52 -11.57 20.59 14.06
CA CYS A 52 -11.59 19.60 12.97
C CYS A 52 -12.83 18.68 13.06
N GLN A 53 -13.17 18.21 14.27
CA GLN A 53 -14.38 17.39 14.48
C GLN A 53 -15.68 18.15 14.12
N SER A 54 -15.80 19.39 14.57
CA SER A 54 -16.97 20.23 14.31
C SER A 54 -17.15 20.56 12.83
N GLN A 55 -16.05 20.85 12.13
CA GLN A 55 -16.09 21.09 10.68
C GLN A 55 -16.50 19.82 9.91
N TRP A 56 -15.91 18.68 10.25
CA TRP A 56 -16.27 17.38 9.67
C TRP A 56 -17.76 17.06 9.83
N GLU A 57 -18.32 17.27 11.03
CA GLU A 57 -19.74 17.10 11.32
C GLU A 57 -20.61 18.06 10.50
N THR A 58 -20.22 19.33 10.42
CA THR A 58 -20.94 20.36 9.67
C THR A 58 -21.04 20.01 8.19
N TYR A 59 -19.94 19.54 7.58
CA TYR A 59 -19.93 19.23 6.15
C TYR A 59 -20.78 17.99 5.85
N HIS A 60 -20.75 16.97 6.71
CA HIS A 60 -21.66 15.83 6.60
C HIS A 60 -23.11 16.25 6.76
N MET A 61 -23.43 17.11 7.73
CA MET A 61 -24.78 17.63 7.94
C MET A 61 -25.30 18.39 6.70
N ILE A 62 -24.48 19.26 6.11
CA ILE A 62 -24.84 19.95 4.86
C ILE A 62 -25.10 18.92 3.74
N GLY A 63 -24.20 17.94 3.60
CA GLY A 63 -24.34 16.88 2.60
C GLY A 63 -25.61 16.04 2.79
N ASP A 64 -25.98 15.74 4.03
CA ASP A 64 -27.19 14.98 4.36
C ASP A 64 -28.45 15.78 4.05
N ILE A 65 -28.46 17.08 4.36
CA ILE A 65 -29.56 17.99 4.02
C ILE A 65 -29.73 18.06 2.49
N LEU A 66 -28.63 18.22 1.74
CA LEU A 66 -28.67 18.31 0.28
C LEU A 66 -29.17 17.01 -0.37
N ARG A 67 -28.82 15.86 0.20
CA ARG A 67 -29.28 14.54 -0.27
C ARG A 67 -30.66 14.15 0.24
N GLN A 68 -31.30 14.98 1.06
CA GLN A 68 -32.56 14.68 1.74
C GLN A 68 -32.48 13.37 2.55
N THR A 69 -31.30 13.06 3.09
CA THR A 69 -31.11 11.91 3.96
C THR A 69 -31.94 12.13 5.23
N PRO A 70 -32.75 11.17 5.68
CA PRO A 70 -33.55 11.34 6.88
C PRO A 70 -32.64 11.59 8.08
N PHE A 71 -32.98 12.59 8.90
CA PHE A 71 -32.23 12.92 10.09
C PHE A 71 -32.13 11.69 11.00
N THR A 72 -30.91 11.22 11.21
CA THR A 72 -30.67 10.20 12.22
C THR A 72 -30.81 10.83 13.60
N THR A 73 -31.25 10.05 14.58
CA THR A 73 -31.34 10.51 15.97
C THR A 73 -29.97 11.01 16.44
N SER A 74 -29.92 12.15 17.12
CA SER A 74 -28.67 12.77 17.62
C SER A 74 -27.81 11.86 18.51
N ASN A 75 -28.38 10.75 19.02
CA ASN A 75 -27.69 9.78 19.87
C ASN A 75 -27.18 8.53 19.10
N LEU A 76 -27.24 8.50 17.76
CA LEU A 76 -26.76 7.33 17.01
C LEU A 76 -25.25 7.12 17.23
N VAL A 77 -24.45 8.18 17.08
CA VAL A 77 -22.98 8.11 17.17
C VAL A 77 -22.55 7.62 18.55
N ALA A 78 -23.13 8.18 19.62
CA ALA A 78 -22.80 7.78 20.99
C ALA A 78 -23.21 6.32 21.29
N ARG A 79 -24.37 5.88 20.80
CA ARG A 79 -24.79 4.47 20.94
C ARG A 79 -23.87 3.51 20.19
N VAL A 80 -23.51 3.85 18.96
CA VAL A 80 -22.59 3.02 18.16
C VAL A 80 -21.21 2.95 18.82
N ASN A 81 -20.69 4.08 19.31
CA ASN A 81 -19.41 4.12 20.02
C ASN A 81 -19.44 3.26 21.30
N HIS A 82 -20.52 3.35 22.09
CA HIS A 82 -20.71 2.50 23.27
C HIS A 82 -20.69 1.01 22.90
N LEU A 83 -21.48 0.61 21.89
CA LEU A 83 -21.51 -0.79 21.44
C LEU A 83 -20.15 -1.27 20.93
N LEU A 84 -19.42 -0.44 20.18
CA LEU A 84 -18.07 -0.76 19.69
C LEU A 84 -17.04 -0.90 20.82
N THR A 85 -17.23 -0.19 21.94
CA THR A 85 -16.34 -0.31 23.11
C THR A 85 -16.53 -1.66 23.82
N ASP A 86 -17.74 -2.20 23.77
CA ASP A 86 -18.09 -3.51 24.35
C ASP A 86 -17.75 -4.68 23.42
N GLU A 87 -17.44 -4.41 22.14
CA GLU A 87 -17.04 -5.44 21.19
C GLU A 87 -15.59 -5.90 21.41
N PRO A 88 -15.32 -7.21 21.58
CA PRO A 88 -13.96 -7.72 21.63
C PRO A 88 -13.29 -7.42 20.28
N THR A 89 -12.21 -6.64 20.28
CA THR A 89 -11.49 -6.27 19.07
C THR A 89 -11.07 -7.54 18.31
N VAL A 90 -11.81 -7.89 17.26
CA VAL A 90 -11.44 -8.94 16.32
C VAL A 90 -10.26 -8.42 15.54
N LEU A 91 -9.06 -8.64 16.07
CA LEU A 91 -7.81 -8.39 15.35
C LEU A 91 -7.83 -9.27 14.11
N ALA A 92 -8.20 -8.69 12.97
CA ALA A 92 -7.91 -9.30 11.67
C ALA A 92 -6.43 -9.72 11.68
N PRO A 93 -6.08 -10.94 11.22
CA PRO A 93 -4.73 -11.44 11.30
C PRO A 93 -3.77 -10.45 10.64
N GLN A 94 -2.94 -9.81 11.46
CA GLN A 94 -1.93 -8.88 10.98
C GLN A 94 -0.91 -9.69 10.18
N HIS A 95 -0.89 -9.49 8.85
CA HIS A 95 0.15 -10.03 8.01
C HIS A 95 1.49 -9.38 8.40
N LYS A 96 2.23 -10.00 9.31
CA LYS A 96 3.60 -9.58 9.62
C LYS A 96 4.41 -9.68 8.32
N ARG A 97 4.82 -8.53 7.77
CA ARG A 97 5.76 -8.51 6.65
C ARG A 97 7.06 -9.13 7.14
N SER A 98 7.31 -10.37 6.73
CA SER A 98 8.51 -11.12 7.06
C SER A 98 9.72 -10.44 6.43
N VAL A 99 10.44 -9.66 7.22
CA VAL A 99 11.73 -9.03 6.87
C VAL A 99 12.88 -10.05 6.77
N THR A 100 12.65 -11.31 7.20
CA THR A 100 13.71 -12.34 7.19
C THR A 100 14.07 -12.84 5.79
N LYS A 101 13.26 -12.54 4.77
CA LYS A 101 13.57 -12.92 3.36
C LYS A 101 14.83 -12.25 2.80
N TYR A 102 15.32 -11.18 3.43
CA TYR A 102 16.51 -10.44 2.98
C TYR A 102 17.76 -10.63 3.85
N ALA A 103 17.66 -11.36 4.96
CA ALA A 103 18.80 -11.59 5.85
C ALA A 103 19.84 -12.54 5.24
N MET A 104 19.39 -13.56 4.49
CA MET A 104 20.24 -14.59 3.90
C MET A 104 21.22 -14.05 2.83
N PRO A 105 20.80 -13.20 1.85
CA PRO A 105 21.74 -12.68 0.84
C PRO A 105 22.76 -11.67 1.39
N MET A 106 22.44 -10.91 2.45
CA MET A 106 23.40 -9.98 3.07
C MET A 106 24.51 -10.69 3.85
N ALA A 107 24.20 -11.81 4.53
CA ALA A 107 25.23 -12.59 5.22
C ALA A 107 26.22 -13.24 4.23
N ALA A 108 25.73 -13.68 3.07
CA ALA A 108 26.56 -14.30 2.03
C ALA A 108 27.57 -13.32 1.41
N SER A 109 27.17 -12.06 1.17
CA SER A 109 28.10 -11.06 0.60
C SER A 109 29.23 -10.71 1.56
N LEU A 110 28.94 -10.59 2.87
CA LEU A 110 29.97 -10.33 3.88
C LEU A 110 30.96 -11.50 4.02
N ALA A 111 30.48 -12.74 3.97
CA ALA A 111 31.34 -13.93 4.04
C ALA A 111 32.30 -14.04 2.84
N ALA A 112 31.82 -13.73 1.63
CA ALA A 112 32.65 -13.74 0.42
C ALA A 112 33.76 -12.67 0.48
N VAL A 113 33.44 -11.44 0.91
CA VAL A 113 34.44 -10.37 1.06
C VAL A 113 35.49 -10.71 2.10
N MET A 114 35.08 -11.31 3.23
CA MET A 114 36.03 -11.75 4.27
C MET A 114 36.97 -12.86 3.78
N LEU A 115 36.49 -13.84 3.00
CA LEU A 115 37.33 -14.89 2.44
C LEU A 115 38.37 -14.34 1.44
N VAL A 116 37.97 -13.41 0.57
CA VAL A 116 38.89 -12.76 -0.39
C VAL A 116 39.94 -11.94 0.35
N ALA A 117 39.54 -11.14 1.35
CA ALA A 117 40.46 -10.36 2.16
C ALA A 117 41.46 -11.24 2.94
N TRP A 118 41.00 -12.37 3.49
CA TRP A 118 41.87 -13.33 4.16
C TRP A 118 42.89 -13.98 3.22
N SER A 119 42.46 -14.32 1.99
CA SER A 119 43.34 -14.92 0.98
C SER A 119 44.43 -13.98 0.50
N ALA A 120 44.13 -12.67 0.40
CA ALA A 120 45.10 -11.65 0.02
C ALA A 120 46.21 -11.47 1.07
N LEU A 121 45.91 -11.72 2.35
CA LEU A 121 46.89 -11.59 3.44
C LEU A 121 47.83 -12.80 3.55
N ASN A 122 47.43 -13.95 3.00
CA ASN A 122 48.20 -15.21 3.07
C ASN A 122 48.97 -15.53 1.79
N LEU A 123 49.03 -14.62 0.82
CA LEU A 123 49.74 -14.87 -0.43
C LEU A 123 51.25 -14.67 -0.22
N PRO A 124 52.09 -15.72 -0.37
CA PRO A 124 53.52 -15.52 -0.54
C PRO A 124 53.72 -14.72 -1.83
N THR A 125 54.46 -13.61 -1.77
CA THR A 125 54.87 -12.86 -2.97
C THR A 125 55.86 -13.69 -3.79
N ALA A 126 55.35 -14.71 -4.49
CA ALA A 126 56.08 -15.38 -5.55
C ALA A 126 55.81 -14.62 -6.84
N SER A 127 56.82 -13.83 -7.25
CA SER A 127 56.89 -13.19 -8.55
C SER A 127 56.94 -14.24 -9.66
N SER A 128 55.78 -14.72 -10.10
CA SER A 128 55.65 -15.36 -11.40
C SER A 128 54.27 -15.05 -11.94
N VAL A 129 54.20 -14.17 -12.93
CA VAL A 129 52.98 -13.80 -13.64
C VAL A 129 52.49 -15.03 -14.42
N PRO A 130 51.32 -15.62 -14.11
CA PRO A 130 50.63 -16.48 -15.07
C PRO A 130 49.79 -15.58 -15.97
N ALA A 131 49.84 -15.83 -17.28
CA ALA A 131 48.97 -15.18 -18.26
C ALA A 131 47.49 -15.32 -17.85
N PRO A 132 46.63 -14.31 -18.10
CA PRO A 132 45.21 -14.40 -17.80
C PRO A 132 44.57 -15.44 -18.72
N ALA A 133 44.40 -16.67 -18.22
CA ALA A 133 43.40 -17.57 -18.78
C ALA A 133 42.04 -16.99 -18.39
N LEU A 134 41.32 -16.41 -19.36
CA LEU A 134 39.89 -16.18 -19.20
C LEU A 134 39.24 -17.52 -18.90
N ALA A 135 38.77 -17.69 -17.66
CA ALA A 135 37.83 -18.74 -17.34
C ALA A 135 36.59 -18.49 -18.19
N ALA A 136 36.42 -19.26 -19.26
CA ALA A 136 35.16 -19.34 -19.97
C ALA A 136 34.15 -19.86 -18.95
N ALA A 137 33.27 -18.98 -18.47
CA ALA A 137 32.06 -19.39 -17.79
C ALA A 137 31.26 -20.22 -18.79
N GLN A 138 31.36 -21.55 -18.68
CA GLN A 138 30.38 -22.42 -19.31
C GLN A 138 29.07 -22.15 -18.56
N MET A 139 28.24 -21.27 -19.13
CA MET A 139 26.81 -21.30 -18.83
C MET A 139 26.34 -22.67 -19.28
N GLN A 140 26.20 -23.58 -18.32
CA GLN A 140 25.46 -24.81 -18.53
C GLN A 140 24.03 -24.39 -18.80
N GLN A 141 23.69 -24.29 -20.08
CA GLN A 141 22.32 -24.15 -20.52
C GLN A 141 21.65 -25.47 -20.16
N ASP A 142 21.04 -25.51 -18.97
CA ASP A 142 20.27 -26.66 -18.52
C ASP A 142 19.18 -26.90 -19.57
N LYS A 143 19.32 -27.97 -20.35
CA LYS A 143 18.30 -28.37 -21.31
C LYS A 143 17.13 -28.81 -20.45
N ILE A 144 16.13 -27.94 -20.35
CA ILE A 144 14.89 -28.26 -19.66
C ILE A 144 14.35 -29.55 -20.30
N ASP A 145 14.43 -30.65 -19.56
CA ASP A 145 13.97 -31.94 -20.02
C ASP A 145 12.48 -31.83 -20.32
N GLN A 146 12.11 -32.07 -21.59
CA GLN A 146 10.74 -31.90 -22.07
C GLN A 146 9.74 -32.77 -21.29
N VAL A 147 10.21 -33.88 -20.70
CA VAL A 147 9.46 -34.75 -19.80
C VAL A 147 9.17 -34.06 -18.47
N GLN A 148 10.15 -33.40 -17.86
CA GLN A 148 9.95 -32.64 -16.62
C GLN A 148 9.04 -31.44 -16.84
N LEU A 149 9.10 -30.80 -18.01
CA LEU A 149 8.18 -29.73 -18.38
C LEU A 149 6.74 -30.26 -18.57
N ALA A 150 6.57 -31.44 -19.17
CA ALA A 150 5.25 -32.06 -19.33
C ALA A 150 4.63 -32.45 -17.98
N ASP A 151 5.42 -33.05 -17.08
CA ASP A 151 4.98 -33.38 -15.71
C ASP A 151 4.65 -32.13 -14.90
N PHE A 152 5.45 -31.07 -15.04
CA PHE A 152 5.19 -29.78 -14.38
C PHE A 152 3.89 -29.13 -14.88
N ILE A 153 3.64 -29.15 -16.19
CA ILE A 153 2.40 -28.63 -16.81
C ILE A 153 1.19 -29.48 -16.38
N ALA A 154 1.32 -30.80 -16.31
CA ALA A 154 0.26 -31.70 -15.85
C ALA A 154 -0.10 -31.42 -14.38
N ALA A 155 0.88 -31.30 -13.50
CA ALA A 155 0.67 -31.01 -12.08
C ALA A 155 0.02 -29.63 -11.83
N HIS A 156 0.32 -28.64 -12.67
CA HIS A 156 -0.30 -27.30 -12.55
C HIS A 156 -1.71 -27.22 -13.15
N ARG A 157 -2.11 -28.17 -14.00
CA ARG A 157 -3.45 -28.21 -14.60
C ARG A 157 -4.52 -28.55 -13.57
N ASP A 158 -4.21 -29.38 -12.59
CA ASP A 158 -5.14 -29.79 -11.53
C ASP A 158 -5.46 -28.65 -10.54
N TYR A 159 -4.65 -27.58 -10.53
CA TYR A 159 -4.78 -26.45 -9.62
C TYR A 159 -5.38 -25.18 -10.25
N SER A 160 -5.96 -25.24 -11.45
CA SER A 160 -6.63 -24.08 -12.05
C SER A 160 -8.06 -23.90 -11.50
N PRO A 161 -8.34 -22.81 -10.74
CA PRO A 161 -9.68 -22.51 -10.27
C PRO A 161 -10.50 -21.95 -11.45
N GLY A 162 -11.12 -22.85 -12.22
CA GLY A 162 -11.96 -22.48 -13.36
C GLY A 162 -12.36 -23.63 -14.29
N ALA A 163 -11.62 -24.75 -14.26
CA ALA A 163 -11.89 -25.89 -15.15
C ALA A 163 -13.15 -26.70 -14.80
N SER A 164 -13.74 -26.48 -13.63
CA SER A 164 -14.97 -27.15 -13.16
C SER A 164 -16.17 -26.20 -13.03
N SER A 165 -16.21 -25.10 -13.77
CA SER A 165 -17.42 -24.28 -13.89
C SER A 165 -18.36 -24.86 -14.96
N PRO A 166 -19.63 -25.17 -14.65
CA PRO A 166 -20.60 -25.71 -15.61
C PRO A 166 -21.01 -24.73 -16.74
N PHE A 167 -20.44 -23.52 -16.77
CA PHE A 167 -20.82 -22.46 -17.71
C PHE A 167 -19.89 -22.29 -18.93
N VAL A 168 -18.84 -23.10 -19.07
CA VAL A 168 -17.83 -22.91 -20.14
C VAL A 168 -18.35 -23.26 -21.55
N ASN A 169 -19.51 -23.92 -21.68
CA ASN A 169 -20.13 -24.23 -22.97
C ASN A 169 -21.49 -23.53 -23.20
N ALA A 170 -21.69 -22.33 -22.67
CA ALA A 170 -22.81 -21.50 -23.08
C ALA A 170 -22.53 -20.88 -24.47
N ALA A 171 -22.90 -21.59 -25.53
CA ALA A 171 -22.95 -21.04 -26.87
C ALA A 171 -23.98 -19.89 -26.90
N TYR A 172 -23.50 -18.64 -26.97
CA TYR A 172 -24.34 -17.49 -27.22
C TYR A 172 -24.90 -17.59 -28.65
N GLN A 173 -26.11 -18.12 -28.79
CA GLN A 173 -26.85 -17.96 -30.04
C GLN A 173 -27.33 -16.51 -30.09
N VAL A 174 -26.71 -15.71 -30.94
CA VAL A 174 -27.20 -14.38 -31.31
C VAL A 174 -28.37 -14.61 -32.28
N THR A 175 -29.59 -14.52 -31.77
CA THR A 175 -30.78 -14.48 -32.62
C THR A 175 -30.76 -13.15 -33.36
N THR A 176 -30.39 -13.17 -34.64
CA THR A 176 -30.61 -12.04 -35.54
C THR A 176 -32.10 -12.00 -35.86
N GLU A 177 -32.86 -11.24 -35.07
CA GLU A 177 -34.22 -10.85 -35.46
C GLU A 177 -34.14 -10.04 -36.76
N ARG A 178 -34.55 -10.70 -37.84
CA ARG A 178 -34.67 -10.16 -39.18
C ARG A 178 -36.00 -9.41 -39.28
N SER A 179 -35.90 -8.15 -39.64
CA SER A 179 -36.96 -7.24 -40.08
C SER A 179 -38.23 -7.90 -40.64
N ARG A 180 -39.39 -7.45 -40.16
CA ARG A 180 -40.50 -7.03 -41.02
C ARG A 180 -41.39 -6.03 -40.31
#